data_AF-A0A6N9A0B8-F1
#
_entry.id   AF-A0A6N9A0B8-F1
#
_cell.length_a   1.000
_cell.length_b   1.000
_cell.length_c   1.000
_cell.angle_alpha   90.00
_cell.angle_beta   90.00
_cell.angle_gamma   90.00
#
_symmetry.space_group_name_H-M   'P 1'
#
loop_
_entity.id
_entity.type
_entity.pdbx_description
1 polymer ?
#
loop_
_entity_poly.entity_id
_entity_poly.type
_entity_poly.pdbx_seq_one_letter_code
_entity_poly.pdbx_strand_id
1 'polypeptide(L)'
;MPCDWQARRTVELGMSFAQIGQFSIPDPGAGHPIRDRVVKIAGRLAAVDDRFTEWADEVGVPVGSANEEPTKSDLIHELDACVAHLYGLDESDLEVIYTTFSQTVDYSERHAAVLEHFRRWGEL
;
A
#
# COMPACT_ATOMS: atom_id res chain seq x y z
N MET A 1 3.78 -1.88 2.58
CA MET A 1 4.56 -2.37 3.75
C MET A 1 3.83 -3.44 4.59
N PRO A 2 2.54 -3.30 4.96
CA PRO A 2 1.88 -4.23 5.89
C PRO A 2 1.79 -5.70 5.44
N CYS A 3 1.60 -5.95 4.14
CA CYS A 3 1.62 -7.30 3.57
C CYS A 3 3.00 -7.98 3.69
N ASP A 4 4.08 -7.22 3.48
CA ASP A 4 5.45 -7.74 3.58
C ASP A 4 5.80 -8.19 5.00
N TRP A 5 5.27 -7.47 6.00
CA TRP A 5 5.40 -7.87 7.40
C TRP A 5 4.76 -9.24 7.67
N GLN A 6 3.56 -9.51 7.12
CA GLN A 6 2.95 -10.84 7.23
C GLN A 6 3.82 -11.93 6.61
N ALA A 7 4.38 -11.67 5.42
CA ALA A 7 5.23 -12.62 4.71
C ALA A 7 6.47 -12.99 5.53
N ARG A 8 7.17 -12.02 6.11
CA ARG A 8 8.40 -12.25 6.89
C ARG A 8 8.19 -13.04 8.19
N ARG A 9 6.96 -13.11 8.71
CA ARG A 9 6.67 -13.99 9.87
C ARG A 9 6.72 -15.47 9.51
N THR A 10 6.67 -15.83 8.23
CA THR A 10 6.47 -17.21 7.78
C THR A 10 7.40 -17.64 6.63
N VAL A 11 8.15 -16.71 6.06
CA VAL A 11 9.03 -16.92 4.90
C VAL A 11 10.48 -16.66 5.32
N GLU A 12 11.33 -17.71 5.24
CA GLU A 12 12.78 -17.60 5.47
C GLU A 12 13.60 -17.71 4.18
N LEU A 13 13.29 -18.67 3.29
CA LEU A 13 14.06 -18.93 2.07
C LEU A 13 13.24 -18.86 0.78
N GLY A 14 11.94 -19.13 0.84
CA GLY A 14 11.08 -19.19 -0.33
C GLY A 14 9.61 -18.98 0.01
N MET A 15 8.90 -18.37 -0.93
CA MET A 15 7.47 -18.11 -0.84
C MET A 15 6.71 -19.05 -1.76
N SER A 16 5.71 -19.73 -1.22
CA SER A 16 4.80 -20.63 -1.94
C SER A 16 3.39 -20.06 -1.98
N PHE A 17 2.58 -20.51 -2.95
CA PHE A 17 1.17 -20.13 -3.02
C PHE A 17 0.36 -20.54 -1.79
N ALA A 18 0.75 -21.64 -1.11
CA ALA A 18 0.13 -22.05 0.14
C ALA A 18 0.31 -20.99 1.23
N GLN A 19 1.50 -20.39 1.35
CA GLN A 19 1.77 -19.31 2.32
C GLN A 19 1.02 -18.04 1.94
N ILE A 20 1.01 -17.65 0.66
CA ILE A 20 0.25 -16.48 0.19
C ILE A 20 -1.24 -16.63 0.52
N GLY A 21 -1.80 -17.84 0.33
CA GLY A 21 -3.19 -18.13 0.66
C GLY A 21 -3.53 -18.04 2.15
N GLN A 22 -2.55 -17.94 3.04
CA GLN A 22 -2.75 -17.70 4.48
C GLN A 22 -2.72 -16.21 4.85
N PHE A 23 -2.34 -15.32 3.92
CA PHE A 23 -2.29 -13.89 4.23
C PHE A 23 -3.70 -13.35 4.43
N SER A 24 -3.88 -12.61 5.50
CA SER A 24 -5.12 -11.90 5.74
C SER A 24 -5.15 -10.68 4.83
N ILE A 25 -6.17 -10.57 3.99
CA ILE A 25 -6.43 -9.38 3.17
C ILE A 25 -7.66 -8.70 3.76
N PRO A 26 -7.53 -7.47 4.29
CA PRO A 26 -8.66 -6.77 4.88
C PRO A 26 -9.66 -6.38 3.78
N ASP A 27 -10.93 -6.73 3.99
CA ASP A 27 -12.03 -6.31 3.12
C ASP A 27 -13.17 -5.74 3.98
N PRO A 28 -13.25 -4.41 4.14
CA PRO A 28 -14.37 -3.77 4.83
C PRO A 28 -15.66 -3.75 4.01
N GLY A 29 -15.66 -4.29 2.79
CA GLY A 29 -16.80 -4.30 1.87
C GLY A 29 -16.82 -3.10 0.90
N ALA A 30 -17.60 -3.24 -0.17
CA ALA A 30 -17.74 -2.21 -1.19
C ALA A 30 -18.34 -0.90 -0.65
N GLY A 31 -17.82 0.24 -1.12
CA GLY A 31 -18.25 1.57 -0.68
C GLY A 31 -17.51 2.10 0.55
N HIS A 32 -16.60 1.31 1.14
CA HIS A 32 -15.74 1.81 2.22
C HIS A 32 -14.71 2.81 1.65
N PRO A 33 -14.67 4.07 2.11
CA PRO A 33 -13.87 5.12 1.48
C PRO A 33 -12.38 4.79 1.32
N ILE A 34 -11.77 4.20 2.36
CA ILE A 34 -10.34 3.82 2.33
C ILE A 34 -10.09 2.67 1.34
N ARG A 35 -11.01 1.70 1.24
CA ARG A 35 -10.88 0.57 0.31
C ARG A 35 -10.96 1.08 -1.13
N ASP A 36 -11.94 1.93 -1.40
CA ASP A 36 -12.14 2.49 -2.74
C ASP A 36 -10.96 3.37 -3.14
N ARG A 37 -10.35 4.11 -2.19
CA ARG A 37 -9.11 4.84 -2.43
C ARG A 37 -7.94 3.91 -2.75
N VAL A 38 -7.74 2.84 -1.98
CA VAL A 38 -6.70 1.82 -2.23
C VAL A 38 -6.83 1.26 -3.64
N VAL A 39 -8.05 0.91 -4.07
CA VAL A 39 -8.32 0.41 -5.44
C VAL A 39 -7.89 1.43 -6.50
N LYS A 40 -8.25 2.71 -6.33
CA LYS A 40 -7.87 3.76 -7.29
C LYS A 40 -6.37 4.02 -7.33
N ILE A 41 -5.69 4.07 -6.17
CA ILE A 41 -4.24 4.29 -6.12
C ILE A 41 -3.50 3.10 -6.74
N ALA A 42 -3.86 1.87 -6.36
CA ALA A 42 -3.26 0.66 -6.91
C ALA A 42 -3.46 0.57 -8.42
N GLY A 43 -4.67 0.91 -8.91
CA GLY A 43 -4.95 0.98 -10.34
C GLY A 43 -4.03 1.97 -11.08
N ARG A 44 -3.86 3.19 -10.54
CA ARG A 44 -2.98 4.20 -11.13
C ARG A 44 -1.51 3.79 -11.15
N LEU A 45 -1.02 3.17 -10.08
CA LEU A 45 0.36 2.70 -9.98
C LEU A 45 0.63 1.50 -10.89
N ALA A 46 -0.38 0.66 -11.15
CA ALA A 46 -0.27 -0.51 -12.02
C ALA A 46 -0.41 -0.17 -13.51
N ALA A 47 -1.23 0.83 -13.86
CA ALA A 47 -1.50 1.22 -15.24
C ALA A 47 -0.36 2.09 -15.82
N VAL A 48 0.83 1.50 -15.99
CA VAL A 48 2.05 2.23 -16.39
C VAL A 48 2.03 2.71 -17.85
N ASP A 49 1.40 1.94 -18.74
CA ASP A 49 1.35 2.23 -20.18
C ASP A 49 0.12 1.60 -20.83
N ASP A 50 -0.05 1.82 -22.15
CA ASP A 50 -1.24 1.48 -22.92
C ASP A 50 -1.61 -0.02 -22.90
N ARG A 51 -0.67 -0.91 -22.53
CA ARG A 51 -0.98 -2.35 -22.35
C ARG A 51 -2.00 -2.59 -21.24
N PHE A 52 -2.15 -1.63 -20.32
CA PHE A 52 -3.06 -1.69 -19.19
C PHE A 52 -4.35 -0.90 -19.40
N THR A 53 -4.66 -0.46 -20.64
CA THR A 53 -5.84 0.37 -20.93
C THR A 53 -7.14 -0.28 -20.47
N GLU A 54 -7.38 -1.54 -20.81
CA GLU A 54 -8.60 -2.27 -20.40
C GLU A 54 -8.75 -2.34 -18.87
N TRP A 55 -7.64 -2.60 -18.18
CA TRP A 55 -7.61 -2.60 -16.71
C TRP A 55 -7.88 -1.22 -16.12
N ALA A 56 -7.24 -0.19 -16.69
CA ALA A 56 -7.36 1.18 -16.23
C ALA A 56 -8.79 1.71 -16.40
N ASP A 57 -9.46 1.35 -17.50
CA ASP A 57 -10.85 1.69 -17.78
C ASP A 57 -11.81 1.00 -16.80
N GLU A 58 -11.63 -0.30 -16.55
CA GLU A 58 -12.44 -1.06 -15.58
C GLU A 58 -12.32 -0.49 -14.16
N VAL A 59 -11.09 -0.15 -13.75
CA VAL A 59 -10.85 0.49 -12.45
C VAL A 59 -11.29 1.96 -12.47
N GLY A 60 -11.44 2.58 -13.64
CA GLY A 60 -11.78 4.00 -13.83
C GLY A 60 -10.66 4.95 -13.40
N VAL A 61 -9.44 4.73 -13.90
CA VAL A 61 -8.23 5.52 -13.65
C VAL A 61 -7.47 5.80 -14.95
N PRO A 62 -6.71 6.90 -15.05
CA PRO A 62 -5.90 7.18 -16.24
C PRO A 62 -4.62 6.34 -16.31
N VAL A 63 -4.30 5.87 -17.52
CA VAL A 63 -3.02 5.20 -17.86
C VAL A 63 -1.86 6.20 -17.76
N GLY A 64 -0.71 5.73 -17.28
CA GLY A 64 0.55 6.49 -17.16
C GLY A 64 0.53 7.61 -16.12
N SER A 65 -0.55 7.73 -15.33
CA SER A 65 -0.79 8.89 -14.45
C SER A 65 0.03 8.95 -13.17
N ALA A 66 0.90 7.96 -12.94
CA ALA A 66 1.74 7.83 -11.75
C ALA A 66 3.18 7.41 -12.09
N ASN A 67 3.62 7.67 -13.33
CA ASN A 67 4.95 7.24 -13.80
C ASN A 67 6.09 8.12 -13.27
N GLU A 68 5.81 9.38 -12.97
CA GLU A 68 6.81 10.38 -12.62
C GLU A 68 6.79 10.72 -11.11
N GLU A 69 7.98 11.07 -10.60
CA GLU A 69 8.10 11.68 -9.29
C GLU A 69 7.69 13.18 -9.33
N PRO A 70 7.14 13.75 -8.24
CA PRO A 70 6.91 13.13 -6.93
C PRO A 70 5.57 12.36 -6.83
N THR A 71 4.76 12.35 -7.89
CA THR A 71 3.42 11.75 -7.85
C THR A 71 3.44 10.27 -7.52
N LYS A 72 4.41 9.53 -8.06
CA LYS A 72 4.56 8.11 -7.78
C LYS A 72 4.84 7.83 -6.30
N SER A 73 5.84 8.47 -5.71
CA SER A 73 6.18 8.29 -4.30
C SER A 73 5.04 8.73 -3.38
N ASP A 74 4.41 9.87 -3.64
CA ASP A 74 3.26 10.34 -2.85
C ASP A 74 2.10 9.33 -2.84
N LEU A 75 1.75 8.77 -4.01
CA LEU A 75 0.73 7.71 -4.10
C LEU A 75 1.14 6.44 -3.36
N ILE A 76 2.43 6.06 -3.39
CA ILE A 76 2.92 4.90 -2.62
C ILE A 76 2.80 5.17 -1.11
N HIS A 77 3.10 6.39 -0.66
CA HIS A 77 2.98 6.77 0.75
C HIS A 77 1.52 6.77 1.22
N GLU A 78 0.62 7.36 0.41
CA GLU A 78 -0.82 7.34 0.67
C GLU A 78 -1.38 5.91 0.67
N LEU A 79 -0.92 5.06 -0.25
CA LEU A 79 -1.32 3.65 -0.32
C LEU A 79 -0.92 2.89 0.94
N ASP A 80 0.33 3.04 1.40
CA ASP A 80 0.80 2.40 2.63
C ASP A 80 -0.05 2.83 3.84
N ALA A 81 -0.38 4.13 3.95
CA ALA A 81 -1.24 4.67 5.00
C ALA A 81 -2.66 4.11 4.97
N CYS A 82 -3.30 4.11 3.80
CA CYS A 82 -4.64 3.55 3.64
C CYS A 82 -4.67 2.06 3.97
N VAL A 83 -3.67 1.31 3.51
CA VAL A 83 -3.56 -0.12 3.80
C VAL A 83 -3.35 -0.35 5.30
N ALA A 84 -2.56 0.48 5.99
CA ALA A 84 -2.38 0.38 7.43
C ALA A 84 -3.71 0.53 8.20
N HIS A 85 -4.56 1.50 7.81
CA HIS A 85 -5.92 1.64 8.35
C HIS A 85 -6.77 0.39 8.12
N LEU A 86 -6.73 -0.19 6.91
CA LEU A 86 -7.49 -1.40 6.61
C LEU A 86 -7.04 -2.61 7.44
N TYR A 87 -5.75 -2.67 7.79
CA TYR A 87 -5.21 -3.69 8.69
C TYR A 87 -5.48 -3.41 10.18
N GLY A 88 -6.04 -2.24 10.52
CA GLY A 88 -6.27 -1.83 11.90
C GLY A 88 -4.98 -1.51 12.67
N LEU A 89 -3.93 -1.10 11.96
CA LEU A 89 -2.65 -0.70 12.56
C LEU A 89 -2.73 0.71 13.14
N ASP A 90 -1.94 0.97 14.18
CA ASP A 90 -1.75 2.32 14.72
C ASP A 90 -0.37 2.93 14.37
N GLU A 91 -0.11 4.17 14.81
CA GLU A 91 1.19 4.83 14.55
C GLU A 91 2.37 4.09 15.18
N SER A 92 2.16 3.38 16.31
CA SER A 92 3.21 2.62 16.97
C SER A 92 3.54 1.33 16.21
N ASP A 93 2.53 0.67 15.62
CA ASP A 93 2.73 -0.44 14.70
C ASP A 93 3.53 0.00 13.46
N LEU A 94 3.19 1.17 12.90
CA LEU A 94 3.92 1.75 11.76
C LEU A 94 5.37 2.04 12.12
N GLU A 95 5.65 2.61 13.29
CA GLU A 95 7.02 2.82 13.75
C GLU A 95 7.81 1.51 13.80
N VAL A 96 7.24 0.45 14.38
CA VAL A 96 7.87 -0.88 14.42
C VAL A 96 8.13 -1.41 13.02
N ILE A 97 7.18 -1.28 12.10
CA ILE A 97 7.33 -1.72 10.70
C ILE A 97 8.45 -0.93 10.02
N TYR A 98 8.44 0.39 10.04
CA TYR A 98 9.45 1.18 9.31
C TYR A 98 10.85 1.07 9.92
N THR A 99 10.97 0.91 11.23
CA THR A 99 12.27 0.73 11.91
C THR A 99 12.85 -0.67 11.73
N THR A 100 12.03 -1.71 11.73
CA THR A 100 12.52 -3.09 11.53
C THR A 100 13.04 -3.31 10.11
N PHE A 101 12.53 -2.55 9.14
CA PHE A 101 12.89 -2.69 7.73
C PHE A 101 14.10 -1.85 7.33
N SER A 102 14.61 -0.97 8.21
CA SER A 102 15.66 -0.01 7.85
C SER A 102 17.09 -0.55 7.88
N GLN A 103 17.28 -1.84 8.18
CA GLN A 103 18.61 -2.45 8.35
C GLN A 103 19.51 -2.32 7.10
N THR A 104 18.93 -2.12 5.91
CA THR A 104 19.66 -1.97 4.64
C THR A 104 19.32 -0.71 3.85
N VAL A 105 18.22 -0.01 4.19
CA VAL A 105 17.72 1.18 3.49
C VAL A 105 17.10 2.11 4.52
N ASP A 106 17.48 3.39 4.55
CA ASP A 106 16.83 4.35 5.43
C ASP A 106 15.41 4.68 4.91
N TYR A 107 14.40 4.34 5.70
CA TYR A 107 13.00 4.61 5.39
C TYR A 107 12.41 5.79 6.18
N SER A 108 13.23 6.57 6.91
CA SER A 108 12.76 7.65 7.77
C SER A 108 11.90 8.69 7.04
N GLU A 109 12.33 9.14 5.86
CA GLU A 109 11.56 10.10 5.04
C GLU A 109 10.22 9.52 4.57
N ARG A 110 10.23 8.25 4.10
CA ARG A 110 9.00 7.56 3.70
C ARG A 110 8.06 7.35 4.88
N HIS A 111 8.59 6.98 6.04
CA HIS A 111 7.81 6.81 7.26
C HIS A 111 7.11 8.12 7.65
N ALA A 112 7.83 9.24 7.62
CA ALA A 112 7.26 10.55 7.90
C ALA A 112 6.13 10.92 6.92
N ALA A 113 6.32 10.69 5.61
CA ALA A 113 5.29 10.95 4.61
C ALA A 113 4.06 10.03 4.76
N VAL A 114 4.27 8.76 5.13
CA VAL A 114 3.19 7.81 5.39
C VAL A 114 2.40 8.22 6.63
N LEU A 115 3.05 8.67 7.69
CA LEU A 115 2.36 9.17 8.89
C LEU A 115 1.51 10.40 8.61
N GLU A 116 1.94 11.29 7.71
CA GLU A 116 1.13 12.44 7.29
C GLU A 116 -0.17 11.99 6.64
N HIS A 117 -0.10 11.08 5.67
CA HIS A 117 -1.29 10.51 5.03
C HIS A 117 -2.14 9.68 6.01
N PHE A 118 -1.51 8.92 6.91
CA PHE A 118 -2.19 8.09 7.90
C PHE A 118 -3.07 8.94 8.81
N ARG A 119 -2.52 10.02 9.37
CA ARG A 119 -3.29 10.96 10.22
C ARG A 119 -4.46 11.59 9.44
N ARG A 120 -4.21 12.03 8.20
CA ARG A 120 -5.25 12.62 7.34
C ARG A 120 -6.42 11.67 7.10
N TRP A 121 -6.15 10.37 6.90
CA TRP A 121 -7.18 9.35 6.69
C TRP A 121 -7.88 8.91 7.99
N GLY A 122 -7.26 9.11 9.15
CA GLY A 122 -7.87 8.82 10.46
C GLY A 122 -8.88 9.86 10.93
N GLU A 123 -8.94 11.03 10.28
CA GLU A 123 -9.90 12.10 10.58
C GLU A 123 -11.24 11.96 9.81
N LEU A 124 -11.33 11.01 8.87
CA LEU A 124 -12.49 10.74 8.00
C LEU A 124 -13.43 9.68 8.61
#